data_AF-A0A3R7A1H9-F1
#
_entry.id   AF-A0A3R7A1H9-F1
#
_cell.length_a   1.000
_cell.length_b   1.000
_cell.length_c   1.000
_cell.angle_alpha   90.00
_cell.angle_beta   90.00
_cell.angle_gamma   90.00
#
_symmetry.space_group_name_H-M   'P 1'
#
loop_
_entity.id
_entity.type
_entity.pdbx_description
1 polymer ?
#
loop_
_entity_poly.entity_id
_entity_poly.type
_entity_poly.pdbx_seq_one_letter_code
_entity_poly.pdbx_strand_id
1 'polypeptide(L)' 'MAWMTGSIFNSFLASLNERMAAQDRNVLLLVDNVPPHTADEATVLPNVQLKMLPPNTTTHLQPQDAGIIASFKAKVK' A
#
# COMPACT_ATOMS: atom_id res chain seq x y z
N MET A 1 -6.81 18.98 2.65
CA MET A 1 -6.55 17.72 1.93
C MET A 1 -5.30 17.11 2.55
N ALA A 2 -5.41 15.98 3.25
CA ALA A 2 -4.23 15.26 3.72
C ALA A 2 -3.80 14.28 2.62
N TRP A 3 -2.54 14.31 2.21
CA TRP A 3 -1.98 13.45 1.16
C TRP A 3 -1.03 12.44 1.78
N MET A 4 -0.83 11.30 1.13
CA MET A 4 0.18 10.32 1.54
C MET A 4 1.57 10.94 1.42
N THR A 5 2.37 10.82 2.48
CA THR A 5 3.80 11.18 2.50
C THR A 5 4.62 9.94 2.82
N GLY A 6 5.94 9.97 2.55
CA GLY A 6 6.85 8.88 2.91
C GLY A 6 6.81 8.57 4.42
N SER A 7 6.73 9.59 5.29
CA SER A 7 6.64 9.38 6.73
C SER A 7 5.36 8.65 7.16
N ILE A 8 4.22 9.01 6.57
CA ILE A 8 2.93 8.34 6.83
C ILE A 8 2.99 6.90 6.31
N PHE A 9 3.56 6.70 5.12
CA PHE A 9 3.69 5.38 4.51
C PHE A 9 4.57 4.44 5.34
N ASN A 10 5.75 4.89 5.79
CA ASN A 10 6.63 4.10 6.65
C ASN A 10 6.00 3.79 8.02
N SER A 11 5.29 4.75 8.62
CA SER A 11 4.53 4.52 9.86
C SER A 11 3.48 3.43 9.65
N PHE A 12 2.76 3.48 8.53
CA PHE A 12 1.80 2.45 8.15
C PHE A 12 2.45 1.08 7.94
N LEU A 13 3.61 1.00 7.26
CA LEU A 13 4.33 -0.26 7.03
C LEU A 13 4.73 -0.92 8.34
N ALA A 14 5.24 -0.15 9.31
CA ALA A 14 5.60 -0.66 10.64
C ALA A 14 4.37 -1.26 11.36
N SER A 15 3.28 -0.49 11.46
CA SER A 15 2.04 -0.97 12.09
C SER A 15 1.43 -2.18 11.38
N LEU A 16 1.49 -2.21 10.04
CA LEU A 16 1.02 -3.35 9.26
C LEU A 16 1.86 -4.60 9.57
N ASN A 17 3.18 -4.48 9.59
CA ASN A 17 4.08 -5.58 9.87
C ASN A 17 3.88 -6.15 11.28
N GLU A 18 3.79 -5.30 12.31
CA GLU A 18 3.48 -5.72 13.68
C GLU A 18 2.16 -6.51 13.74
N ARG A 19 1.13 -6.03 13.04
CA ARG A 19 -0.15 -6.72 12.97
C ARG A 19 -0.06 -8.07 12.27
N MET A 20 0.71 -8.18 11.18
CA MET A 20 0.90 -9.45 10.47
C MET A 20 1.71 -10.44 11.32
N ALA A 21 2.73 -9.97 12.04
CA ALA A 21 3.50 -10.77 12.98
C ALA A 21 2.62 -11.30 14.13
N ALA A 22 1.78 -10.45 14.72
CA ALA A 22 0.85 -10.85 15.78
C ALA A 22 -0.21 -11.87 15.31
N GLN A 23 -0.47 -11.94 14.01
CA GLN A 23 -1.38 -12.90 13.40
C GLN A 23 -0.67 -14.15 12.85
N ASP A 24 0.66 -14.24 12.98
CA ASP A 24 1.50 -15.28 12.36
C ASP A 24 1.28 -15.39 10.84
N ARG A 25 1.28 -14.25 10.15
CA ARG A 25 1.03 -14.15 8.71
C ARG A 25 2.19 -13.50 7.98
N ASN A 26 2.47 -14.03 6.79
CA ASN A 26 3.35 -13.41 5.82
C ASN A 26 2.52 -12.96 4.61
N VAL A 27 2.64 -11.69 4.23
CA VAL A 27 1.82 -11.10 3.17
C VAL A 27 2.67 -10.35 2.15
N LEU A 28 2.16 -10.29 0.92
CA LEU A 28 2.68 -9.44 -0.14
C LEU A 28 1.83 -8.17 -0.24
N LEU A 29 2.45 -7.01 -0.04
CA LEU A 29 1.84 -5.71 -0.21
C LEU A 29 2.23 -5.14 -1.58
N LEU A 30 1.24 -5.03 -2.47
CA LEU A 30 1.40 -4.40 -3.79
C LEU A 30 1.02 -2.91 -3.69
N VAL A 31 1.91 -2.03 -4.13
CA VAL A 31 1.71 -0.56 -4.10
C VAL A 31 2.03 0.08 -5.44
N ASP A 32 1.45 1.24 -5.70
CA ASP A 32 1.85 2.07 -6.84
C ASP A 32 3.30 2.50 -6.75
N ASN A 33 3.94 2.57 -7.91
CA ASN A 33 5.30 3.09 -8.04
C ASN A 33 5.29 4.62 -8.08
N VAL A 34 5.08 5.24 -6.92
CA VAL A 34 5.16 6.69 -6.70
C VAL A 34 6.12 7.02 -5.55
N PRO A 35 6.78 8.19 -5.55
CA PRO A 35 7.83 8.51 -4.59
C PRO A 35 7.44 8.33 -3.10
N PRO A 36 6.22 8.70 -2.66
CA PRO A 36 5.81 8.50 -1.26
C PRO A 36 5.74 7.04 -0.81
N HIS A 37 5.65 6.07 -1.72
CA HIS A 37 5.54 4.64 -1.40
C HIS A 37 6.90 3.94 -1.30
N THR A 38 7.96 4.68 -1.00
CA THR A 38 9.30 4.15 -0.80
C THR A 38 9.50 3.83 0.68
N ALA A 39 9.92 2.60 0.99
CA ALA A 39 10.32 2.24 2.34
C ALA A 39 11.69 2.85 2.67
N ASP A 40 11.90 3.27 3.91
CA ASP A 40 13.20 3.78 4.35
C ASP A 40 14.23 2.65 4.43
N GLU A 41 15.52 2.96 4.25
CA GLU A 41 16.60 1.94 4.28
C GLU A 41 16.65 1.16 5.61
N ALA A 42 16.25 1.79 6.71
CA ALA A 42 16.21 1.18 8.04
C ALA A 42 14.92 0.39 8.32
N THR A 43 13.94 0.39 7.41
CA THR A 43 12.64 -0.26 7.61
C THR A 43 12.76 -1.77 7.43
N VAL A 44 12.60 -2.51 8.52
CA VAL A 44 12.65 -3.98 8.53
C VAL A 44 11.23 -4.55 8.60
N LEU A 45 10.85 -5.34 7.59
CA LEU A 45 9.49 -5.90 7.43
C LEU A 45 9.53 -7.44 7.28
N PRO A 46 9.78 -8.20 8.36
CA PRO A 46 9.90 -9.66 8.28
C PRO A 46 8.61 -10.36 7.82
N ASN A 47 7.44 -9.76 8.02
CA ASN A 47 6.13 -10.34 7.74
C ASN A 47 5.39 -9.68 6.57
N VAL A 48 5.95 -8.61 6.01
CA VAL A 48 5.37 -7.88 4.88
C VAL A 48 6.42 -7.73 3.79
N GLN A 49 6.21 -8.43 2.67
CA GLN A 49 6.99 -8.20 1.47
C GLN A 49 6.37 -7.04 0.68
N LEU A 50 7.12 -5.95 0.50
CA LEU A 50 6.68 -4.83 -0.32
C LEU A 50 7.06 -5.05 -1.80
N LYS A 51 6.12 -4.84 -2.72
CA LYS A 51 6.37 -4.89 -4.17
C LYS A 51 5.68 -3.73 -4.88
N MET A 52 6.48 -2.91 -5.55
CA MET A 52 5.97 -1.82 -6.39
C MET A 52 5.48 -2.38 -7.73
N LEU A 53 4.33 -1.90 -8.18
CA LEU A 53 3.77 -2.19 -9.49
C LEU A 53 4.58 -1.49 -10.60
N PRO A 54 4.52 -1.94 -11.87
CA PRO A 54 5.16 -1.24 -12.96
C PRO A 54 4.64 0.20 -13.09
N PRO A 55 5.51 1.17 -13.45
CA PRO A 55 5.07 2.55 -13.67
C PRO A 55 3.97 2.62 -14.75
N ASN A 56 3.02 3.54 -14.60
CA ASN A 56 1.90 3.80 -15.53
C ASN A 56 0.86 2.67 -15.68
N THR A 57 0.62 1.86 -14.64
CA THR A 57 -0.41 0.79 -14.65
C THR A 57 -1.75 1.17 -14.00
N THR A 58 -1.92 2.46 -13.66
CA THR A 58 -2.97 3.02 -12.79
C THR A 58 -4.40 2.80 -13.26
N THR A 59 -4.67 2.64 -14.56
CA THR A 59 -6.06 2.47 -15.04
C THR A 59 -6.46 1.04 -15.34
N HIS A 60 -5.51 0.11 -15.49
CA HIS A 60 -5.82 -1.25 -15.93
C HIS A 60 -5.51 -2.35 -14.91
N LEU A 61 -4.52 -2.14 -14.02
CA LEU A 61 -4.06 -3.17 -13.08
C LEU A 61 -4.29 -2.81 -11.62
N GLN A 62 -4.66 -1.58 -11.30
CA GLN A 62 -4.95 -1.12 -9.93
C GLN A 62 -6.32 -1.63 -9.47
N PRO A 63 -6.39 -2.70 -8.65
CA PRO A 63 -7.67 -3.27 -8.23
C PRO A 63 -8.43 -2.30 -7.30
N GLN A 64 -7.70 -1.39 -6.66
CA GLN A 64 -8.28 -0.37 -5.80
C GLN A 64 -9.07 0.65 -6.62
N ASP A 65 -8.50 1.16 -7.71
CA ASP A 65 -9.19 2.09 -8.62
C ASP A 65 -10.34 1.42 -9.36
N ALA A 66 -10.09 0.28 -9.99
CA ALA A 66 -11.07 -0.42 -10.82
C ALA A 66 -12.19 -1.12 -10.03
N GLY A 67 -11.91 -1.55 -8.80
CA GLY A 67 -12.85 -2.28 -7.96
C GLY A 67 -13.45 -1.41 -6.87
N ILE A 68 -12.67 -1.16 -5.82
CA ILE A 68 -13.16 -0.59 -4.56
C ILE A 68 -13.62 0.87 -4.74
N ILE A 69 -12.78 1.71 -5.34
CA ILE A 69 -13.08 3.13 -5.54
C ILE A 69 -14.21 3.31 -6.54
N ALA A 70 -14.20 2.58 -7.66
CA ALA A 70 -15.30 2.58 -8.62
C ALA A 70 -16.64 2.19 -7.95
N SER A 71 -16.64 1.12 -7.16
CA SER A 71 -17.83 0.66 -6.43
C SER A 71 -18.32 1.67 -5.40
N PHE A 72 -17.40 2.32 -4.68
CA PHE A 72 -17.75 3.33 -3.69
C PHE A 72 -18.32 4.59 -4.37
N LYS A 73 -17.68 5.10 -5.42
CA LYS A 73 -18.17 6.25 -6.19
C LYS A 73 -19.54 6.01 -6.80
N ALA A 74 -19.85 4.78 -7.22
CA ALA A 74 -21.17 4.43 -7.75
C ALA A 74 -22.29 4.51 -6.69
N LYS A 75 -21.96 4.36 -5.40
CA LYS A 75 -22.93 4.39 -4.28
C LYS A 75 -23.08 5.76 -3.64
N VAL A 76 -22.15 6.69 -3.86
CA VAL A 76 -22.16 8.05 -3.28
C VAL A 76 -22.59 9.07 -4.34
N LYS A 77 -23.63 8.74 -5.11
CA LYS A 77 -24.23 9.64 -6.11
C LYS A 77 -25.47 10.31 -5.55
#